data_AF-A0A1V5HSI1-F1
#
_entry.id   AF-A0A1V5HSI1-F1
#
_cell.length_a   1.000
_cell.length_b   1.000
_cell.length_c   1.000
_cell.angle_alpha   90.00
_cell.angle_beta   90.00
_cell.angle_gamma   90.00
#
_symmetry.space_group_name_H-M   'P 1'
#
loop_
_entity.id
_entity.type
_entity.pdbx_description
1 polymer ?
#
loop_
_entity_poly.entity_id
_entity_poly.type
_entity_poly.pdbx_seq_one_letter_code
_entity_poly.pdbx_strand_id
1 'polypeptide(L)'
;MAKRLTLQDRLKGRGTFQVDNQWLQRAPSLYLTKVKDPIQLTLPGLTRRLPPFVEWASYGLYSLLDPKNPTAPVRTTPTELLDVLGFARDFSSSLAGYETHTSDSYRMVEEALHLLYSIELERWDDWNVRYPGQKRRKRQTVHLFGRFLTSYKLIYPEGVTSADFLPDEEREDINITKGLIPDARPIWRAKNGPRPEGIEYQIDPDLVRGLTKEDPNIGSTKMPFKIFELRKTFGRNPTATRVLVWVMRQAANSMTRDLDSLVRELKLDPDHMSYMRGQIIKAFEMLEKERVVESFSIQAVDSSGRGEVTFIKSKDWYLTEPKDGILEEPEGTEDDES
;
A
#
# COMPACT_ATOMS: atom_id res chain seq x y z
N MET A 1 6.87 26.24 -23.28
CA MET A 1 7.00 24.83 -22.85
C MET A 1 6.98 24.78 -21.34
N ALA A 2 5.90 24.29 -20.72
CA ALA A 2 5.85 24.11 -19.28
C ALA A 2 6.88 23.04 -18.88
N LYS A 3 7.77 23.37 -17.94
CA LYS A 3 8.79 22.46 -17.41
C LYS A 3 8.05 21.31 -16.71
N ARG A 4 8.03 20.10 -17.30
CA ARG A 4 7.53 18.89 -16.62
C ARG A 4 8.41 18.69 -15.39
N LEU A 5 7.88 18.95 -14.19
CA LEU A 5 8.52 18.63 -12.91
C LEU A 5 8.86 17.15 -12.92
N THR A 6 10.10 16.80 -12.56
CA THR A 6 10.47 15.39 -12.44
C THR A 6 9.70 14.77 -11.28
N LEU A 7 9.50 13.45 -11.30
CA LEU A 7 8.89 12.72 -10.18
C LEU A 7 9.65 13.03 -8.87
N GLN A 8 10.99 13.16 -8.91
CA GLN A 8 11.77 13.60 -7.75
C GLN A 8 11.36 14.99 -7.25
N ASP A 9 10.99 15.94 -8.11
CA ASP A 9 10.50 17.26 -7.69
C ASP A 9 9.09 17.19 -7.10
N ARG A 10 8.22 16.32 -7.64
CA ARG A 10 6.87 16.04 -7.10
C ARG A 10 6.92 15.32 -5.75
N LEU A 11 7.88 14.43 -5.57
CA LEU A 11 8.09 13.63 -4.36
C LEU A 11 8.82 14.43 -3.26
N LYS A 12 9.83 15.23 -3.62
CA LYS A 12 10.54 16.14 -2.70
C LYS A 12 9.62 17.17 -2.06
N GLY A 13 8.59 17.64 -2.78
CA GLY A 13 7.62 18.60 -2.25
C GLY A 13 6.60 18.03 -1.26
N ARG A 14 6.36 16.70 -1.25
CA ARG A 14 5.30 16.09 -0.43
C ARG A 14 5.82 15.38 0.83
N GLY A 15 7.04 14.82 0.80
CA GLY A 15 7.70 14.12 1.93
C GLY A 15 6.99 12.85 2.44
N THR A 16 5.67 12.76 2.25
CA THR A 16 4.76 11.75 2.78
C THR A 16 3.57 11.55 1.83
N PHE A 17 2.90 10.40 1.96
CA PHE A 17 1.63 10.06 1.31
C PHE A 17 0.72 9.38 2.33
N GLN A 18 -0.55 9.12 1.98
CA GLN A 18 -1.50 8.45 2.85
C GLN A 18 -1.94 7.11 2.25
N VAL A 19 -2.13 6.12 3.13
CA VAL A 19 -2.70 4.81 2.77
C VAL A 19 -3.92 4.56 3.64
N ASP A 20 -4.98 4.02 3.05
CA ASP A 20 -6.21 3.73 3.77
C ASP A 20 -5.98 2.61 4.81
N ASN A 21 -6.43 2.83 6.04
CA ASN A 21 -6.24 1.85 7.10
C ASN A 21 -7.02 0.56 6.85
N GLN A 22 -8.08 0.59 6.06
CA GLN A 22 -8.78 -0.62 5.61
C GLN A 22 -7.83 -1.51 4.82
N TRP A 23 -7.05 -0.93 3.91
CA TRP A 23 -6.06 -1.66 3.14
C TRP A 23 -4.89 -2.14 4.02
N LEU A 24 -4.36 -1.31 4.91
CA LEU A 24 -3.24 -1.69 5.79
C LEU A 24 -3.61 -2.81 6.77
N GLN A 25 -4.81 -2.76 7.35
CA GLN A 25 -5.29 -3.86 8.21
C GLN A 25 -5.59 -5.12 7.40
N ARG A 26 -5.91 -4.98 6.11
CA ARG A 26 -6.23 -6.09 5.22
C ARG A 26 -4.98 -6.79 4.72
N ALA A 27 -3.93 -6.04 4.35
CA ALA A 27 -2.74 -6.57 3.71
C ALA A 27 -2.26 -7.89 4.36
N PRO A 28 -2.11 -8.00 5.70
CA PRO A 28 -1.70 -9.26 6.32
C PRO A 28 -2.59 -10.49 6.00
N SER A 29 -3.89 -10.30 5.84
CA SER A 29 -4.83 -11.40 5.53
C SER A 29 -4.78 -11.86 4.07
N LEU A 30 -4.35 -11.00 3.14
CA LEU A 30 -4.26 -11.34 1.70
C LEU A 30 -3.10 -12.27 1.36
N TYR A 31 -2.11 -12.37 2.24
CA TYR A 31 -0.87 -13.12 2.02
C TYR A 31 -0.74 -14.36 2.92
N LEU A 32 -1.84 -14.89 3.46
CA LEU A 32 -1.84 -16.05 4.36
C LEU A 32 -1.46 -17.36 3.65
N THR A 33 -0.79 -18.25 4.38
CA THR A 33 -0.27 -19.55 3.89
C THR A 33 -1.32 -20.61 3.65
N LYS A 34 -2.41 -20.56 4.41
CA LYS A 34 -3.50 -21.52 4.39
C LYS A 34 -4.79 -20.77 4.69
N VAL A 35 -5.77 -20.93 3.82
CA VAL A 35 -7.16 -20.61 4.10
C VAL A 35 -7.62 -21.66 5.11
N LYS A 36 -7.80 -21.27 6.39
CA LYS A 36 -8.20 -22.21 7.45
C LYS A 36 -9.70 -22.16 7.77
N ASP A 37 -10.45 -21.23 7.17
CA ASP A 37 -11.90 -21.15 7.35
C ASP A 37 -12.65 -21.66 6.11
N PRO A 38 -13.65 -22.56 6.27
CA PRO A 38 -14.56 -22.92 5.18
C PRO A 38 -15.49 -21.77 4.76
N ILE A 39 -15.47 -20.64 5.48
CA ILE A 39 -16.18 -19.39 5.15
C ILE A 39 -15.24 -18.41 4.41
N GLN A 40 -13.95 -18.76 4.24
CA GLN A 40 -13.09 -18.07 3.30
C GLN A 40 -13.15 -18.75 1.94
N LEU A 41 -13.92 -18.11 1.08
CA LEU A 41 -13.85 -18.09 -0.37
C LEU A 41 -12.53 -18.59 -0.94
N THR A 42 -12.55 -19.85 -1.36
CA THR A 42 -11.76 -20.25 -2.50
C THR A 42 -12.16 -19.38 -3.69
N LEU A 43 -11.27 -18.48 -4.10
CA LEU A 43 -11.27 -18.02 -5.49
C LEU A 43 -11.05 -19.27 -6.35
N PRO A 44 -11.90 -19.57 -7.34
CA PRO A 44 -11.56 -20.56 -8.35
C PRO A 44 -10.19 -20.19 -8.95
N GLY A 45 -9.21 -21.08 -8.86
CA GLY A 45 -7.92 -20.96 -9.59
C GLY A 45 -6.69 -20.42 -8.83
N LEU A 46 -6.83 -19.65 -7.74
CA LEU A 46 -5.68 -19.16 -6.96
C LEU A 46 -5.59 -19.85 -5.58
N THR A 47 -5.00 -21.04 -5.55
CA THR A 47 -4.58 -21.74 -4.32
C THR A 47 -3.30 -21.15 -3.70
N ARG A 48 -2.86 -19.95 -4.12
CA ARG A 48 -1.52 -19.40 -3.84
C ARG A 48 -1.61 -18.00 -3.22
N ARG A 49 -0.65 -17.73 -2.33
CA ARG A 49 -0.36 -16.40 -1.79
C ARG A 49 -0.13 -15.39 -2.92
N LEU A 50 -0.66 -14.18 -2.75
CA LEU A 50 -0.20 -13.04 -3.53
C LEU A 50 1.33 -12.87 -3.39
N PRO A 51 2.07 -12.55 -4.46
CA PRO A 51 3.50 -12.26 -4.35
C PRO A 51 3.74 -11.06 -3.41
N PRO A 52 4.79 -11.09 -2.56
CA PRO A 52 5.09 -9.98 -1.64
C PRO A 52 5.20 -8.62 -2.32
N PHE A 53 5.67 -8.59 -3.56
CA PHE A 53 5.82 -7.37 -4.34
C PHE A 53 4.48 -6.66 -4.61
N VAL A 54 3.37 -7.39 -4.69
CA VAL A 54 2.03 -6.81 -4.92
C VAL A 54 1.63 -5.86 -3.79
N GLU A 55 2.03 -6.17 -2.55
CA GLU A 55 1.81 -5.29 -1.40
C GLU A 55 2.55 -3.96 -1.59
N TRP A 56 3.83 -4.01 -1.96
CA TRP A 56 4.63 -2.82 -2.21
C TRP A 56 4.11 -2.00 -3.40
N ALA A 57 3.69 -2.67 -4.47
CA ALA A 57 3.06 -2.02 -5.62
C ALA A 57 1.82 -1.25 -5.19
N SER A 58 0.97 -1.82 -4.33
CA SER A 58 -0.22 -1.13 -3.81
C SER A 58 0.14 0.17 -3.09
N TYR A 59 1.19 0.19 -2.26
CA TYR A 59 1.68 1.41 -1.61
C TYR A 59 2.21 2.42 -2.62
N GLY A 60 2.89 1.95 -3.67
CA GLY A 60 3.30 2.79 -4.80
C GLY A 60 2.13 3.50 -5.46
N LEU A 61 1.02 2.78 -5.68
CA LEU A 61 -0.21 3.34 -6.26
C LEU A 61 -0.87 4.38 -5.33
N TYR A 62 -0.99 4.11 -4.03
CA TYR A 62 -1.46 5.12 -3.07
C TYR A 62 -0.61 6.39 -3.09
N SER A 63 0.71 6.23 -3.24
CA SER A 63 1.64 7.36 -3.20
C SER A 63 1.51 8.33 -4.39
N LEU A 64 0.90 7.87 -5.48
CA LEU A 64 0.64 8.65 -6.69
C LEU A 64 -0.76 9.29 -6.72
N LEU A 65 -1.62 9.01 -5.74
CA LEU A 65 -2.94 9.64 -5.64
C LEU A 65 -2.82 11.17 -5.49
N ASP A 66 -3.83 11.88 -5.98
CA ASP A 66 -4.01 13.29 -5.63
C ASP A 66 -4.64 13.40 -4.23
N PRO A 67 -3.97 13.97 -3.21
CA PRO A 67 -4.53 14.15 -1.88
C PRO A 67 -5.78 15.02 -1.86
N LYS A 68 -5.98 15.87 -2.88
CA LYS A 68 -7.20 16.68 -3.01
C LYS A 68 -8.35 15.91 -3.67
N ASN A 69 -8.05 14.84 -4.40
CA ASN A 69 -9.03 14.04 -5.12
C ASN A 69 -8.57 12.58 -5.22
N PRO A 70 -8.51 11.84 -4.09
CA PRO A 70 -7.92 10.51 -4.05
C PRO A 70 -8.76 9.43 -4.75
N THR A 71 -10.01 9.75 -5.12
CA THR A 71 -10.92 8.88 -5.87
C THR A 71 -10.75 8.99 -7.39
N ALA A 72 -10.05 10.01 -7.89
CA ALA A 72 -9.87 10.20 -9.32
C ALA A 72 -8.97 9.13 -9.94
N PRO A 73 -9.18 8.79 -11.22
CA PRO A 73 -8.22 7.98 -11.98
C PRO A 73 -6.83 8.63 -11.98
N VAL A 74 -5.81 7.82 -11.75
CA VAL A 74 -4.41 8.25 -11.81
C VAL A 74 -3.82 7.85 -13.15
N ARG A 75 -3.23 8.83 -13.83
CA ARG A 75 -2.41 8.61 -15.02
C ARG A 75 -0.94 8.68 -14.64
N THR A 76 -0.18 7.65 -14.96
CA THR A 76 1.25 7.54 -14.69
C THR A 76 1.91 6.67 -15.77
N THR A 77 3.23 6.62 -15.77
CA THR A 77 3.99 5.65 -16.57
C THR A 77 4.47 4.48 -15.72
N PRO A 78 4.73 3.28 -16.31
CA PRO A 78 5.41 2.20 -15.60
C PRO A 78 6.78 2.62 -15.05
N THR A 79 7.50 3.49 -15.75
CA THR A 79 8.79 4.05 -15.31
C THR A 79 8.63 4.88 -14.03
N GLU A 80 7.66 5.79 -13.98
CA GLU A 80 7.40 6.59 -12.77
C GLU A 80 7.03 5.69 -11.58
N LEU A 81 6.23 4.64 -11.80
CA LEU A 81 5.89 3.71 -10.74
C LEU A 81 7.11 2.92 -10.25
N LEU A 82 8.02 2.52 -11.14
CA LEU A 82 9.28 1.86 -10.78
C LEU A 82 10.22 2.78 -9.98
N ASP A 83 10.30 4.06 -10.38
CA ASP A 83 11.06 5.07 -9.65
C ASP A 83 10.51 5.26 -8.22
N VAL A 84 9.18 5.36 -8.07
CA VAL A 84 8.52 5.41 -6.75
C VAL A 84 8.93 4.20 -5.90
N LEU A 85 8.91 3.01 -6.48
CA LEU A 85 9.22 1.75 -5.79
C LEU A 85 10.73 1.54 -5.52
N GLY A 86 11.56 2.55 -5.80
CA GLY A 86 13.00 2.54 -5.51
C GLY A 86 13.78 1.52 -6.34
N PHE A 87 13.34 1.25 -7.57
CA PHE A 87 14.13 0.45 -8.50
C PHE A 87 15.31 1.27 -9.03
N ALA A 88 16.47 0.62 -9.13
CA ALA A 88 17.62 1.22 -9.77
C ALA A 88 17.36 1.34 -11.29
N ARG A 89 17.96 2.35 -11.90
CA ARG A 89 18.06 2.48 -13.35
C ARG A 89 19.43 1.98 -13.79
N ASP A 90 19.46 1.30 -14.93
CA ASP A 90 20.66 0.83 -15.59
C ASP A 90 20.81 1.55 -16.94
N PHE A 91 22.05 1.66 -17.42
CA PHE A 91 22.32 2.18 -18.75
C PHE A 91 21.96 1.13 -19.80
N SER A 92 20.97 1.42 -20.64
CA SER A 92 20.59 0.51 -21.72
C SER A 92 21.42 0.77 -22.97
N SER A 93 22.22 -0.22 -23.36
CA SER A 93 22.95 -0.22 -24.63
C SER A 93 22.02 -0.21 -25.85
N SER A 94 20.82 -0.79 -25.73
CA SER A 94 19.82 -0.80 -26.81
C SER A 94 19.08 0.53 -26.97
N LEU A 95 19.11 1.38 -25.94
CA LEU A 95 18.63 2.76 -26.01
C LEU A 95 19.79 3.75 -26.12
N ALA A 96 20.86 3.39 -26.83
CA ALA A 96 22.00 4.29 -27.06
C ALA A 96 22.59 4.92 -25.77
N GLY A 97 22.52 4.22 -24.64
CA GLY A 97 23.03 4.69 -23.36
C GLY A 97 22.04 5.52 -22.52
N TYR A 98 20.73 5.50 -22.80
CA TYR A 98 19.75 6.08 -21.88
C TYR A 98 19.55 5.23 -20.61
N GLU A 99 19.42 5.90 -19.46
CA GLU A 99 19.04 5.26 -18.21
C GLU A 99 17.60 4.76 -18.28
N THR A 100 17.40 3.47 -17.99
CA THR A 100 16.07 2.84 -17.94
C THR A 100 16.07 1.69 -16.94
N HIS A 101 14.91 1.16 -16.61
CA HIS A 101 14.81 -0.05 -15.80
C HIS A 101 14.93 -1.32 -16.65
N THR A 102 15.29 -2.44 -16.01
CA THR A 102 15.33 -3.74 -16.68
C THR A 102 13.94 -4.20 -17.11
N SER A 103 13.87 -5.00 -18.18
CA SER A 103 12.62 -5.62 -18.63
C SER A 103 11.94 -6.44 -17.53
N ASP A 104 12.72 -7.08 -16.66
CA ASP A 104 12.21 -7.81 -15.49
C ASP A 104 11.50 -6.89 -14.50
N SER A 105 12.01 -5.67 -14.30
CA SER A 105 11.37 -4.69 -13.41
C SER A 105 10.02 -4.25 -13.97
N TYR A 106 9.95 -3.96 -15.27
CA TYR A 106 8.69 -3.64 -15.94
C TYR A 106 7.68 -4.79 -15.84
N ARG A 107 8.13 -6.02 -16.10
CA ARG A 107 7.28 -7.21 -15.96
C ARG A 107 6.76 -7.38 -14.54
N MET A 108 7.57 -7.16 -13.50
CA MET A 108 7.12 -7.24 -12.11
C MET A 108 5.98 -6.25 -11.80
N VAL A 109 6.06 -5.02 -12.34
CA VAL A 109 5.02 -4.01 -12.18
C VAL A 109 3.75 -4.38 -12.95
N GLU A 110 3.88 -4.84 -14.18
CA GLU A 110 2.77 -5.33 -15.00
C GLU A 110 2.04 -6.50 -14.31
N GLU A 111 2.79 -7.50 -13.85
CA GLU A 111 2.25 -8.64 -13.08
C GLU A 111 1.49 -8.17 -11.82
N ALA A 112 2.04 -7.20 -11.09
CA ALA A 112 1.39 -6.66 -9.90
C ALA A 112 0.10 -5.91 -10.24
N LEU A 113 0.07 -5.09 -11.29
CA LEU A 113 -1.12 -4.38 -11.75
C LEU A 113 -2.21 -5.35 -12.21
N HIS A 114 -1.83 -6.39 -12.98
CA HIS A 114 -2.76 -7.42 -13.42
C HIS A 114 -3.41 -8.15 -12.24
N LEU A 115 -2.63 -8.50 -11.22
CA LEU A 115 -3.13 -9.13 -10.01
C LEU A 115 -4.05 -8.19 -9.21
N LEU A 116 -3.65 -6.93 -9.00
CA LEU A 116 -4.46 -5.94 -8.26
C LEU A 116 -5.79 -5.61 -8.98
N TYR A 117 -5.82 -5.70 -10.31
CA TYR A 117 -7.02 -5.50 -11.12
C TYR A 117 -7.91 -6.74 -11.23
N SER A 118 -7.35 -7.95 -11.12
CA SER A 118 -8.09 -9.19 -11.40
C SER A 118 -8.63 -9.85 -10.14
N ILE A 119 -7.88 -9.76 -9.04
CA ILE A 119 -8.21 -10.46 -7.80
C ILE A 119 -9.42 -9.84 -7.14
N GLU A 120 -10.41 -10.70 -6.88
CA GLU A 120 -11.55 -10.34 -6.08
C GLU A 120 -11.18 -10.33 -4.60
N LEU A 121 -11.66 -9.27 -3.98
CA LEU A 121 -11.33 -8.85 -2.65
C LEU A 121 -12.58 -9.03 -1.80
N GLU A 122 -12.73 -10.18 -1.16
CA GLU A 122 -13.81 -10.42 -0.20
C GLU A 122 -13.29 -10.46 1.25
N ARG A 123 -13.99 -9.76 2.16
CA ARG A 123 -13.66 -9.75 3.59
C ARG A 123 -14.90 -9.57 4.44
N TRP A 124 -14.84 -10.24 5.60
CA TRP A 124 -15.75 -10.13 6.72
C TRP A 124 -14.87 -9.81 7.94
N ASP A 125 -14.90 -8.59 8.48
CA ASP A 125 -14.13 -8.27 9.69
C ASP A 125 -14.78 -7.16 10.53
N ASP A 126 -14.48 -7.17 11.82
CA ASP A 126 -15.02 -6.22 12.78
C ASP A 126 -14.12 -5.00 12.92
N TRP A 127 -14.61 -3.84 12.50
CA TRP A 127 -13.88 -2.59 12.57
C TRP A 127 -14.53 -1.61 13.53
N ASN A 128 -13.70 -0.79 14.18
CA ASN A 128 -14.15 0.37 14.95
C ASN A 128 -14.39 1.53 13.99
N VAL A 129 -15.56 1.54 13.37
CA VAL A 129 -15.97 2.46 12.30
C VAL A 129 -16.44 3.80 12.87
N ARG A 130 -16.14 4.89 12.17
CA ARG A 130 -16.77 6.20 12.38
C ARG A 130 -18.01 6.34 11.47
N TYR A 131 -19.07 6.94 12.00
CA TYR A 131 -20.30 7.24 11.27
C TYR A 131 -20.60 8.73 11.26
N PRO A 132 -21.43 9.20 10.33
CA PRO A 132 -21.83 10.60 10.26
C PRO A 132 -22.52 11.00 11.57
N GLY A 133 -22.05 12.09 12.18
CA GLY A 133 -22.61 12.63 13.42
C GLY A 133 -22.23 11.89 14.71
N GLN A 134 -21.45 10.80 14.67
CA GLN A 134 -21.03 10.08 15.88
C GLN A 134 -19.64 10.51 16.37
N LYS A 135 -19.55 10.85 17.67
CA LYS A 135 -18.27 11.16 18.35
C LYS A 135 -17.46 9.91 18.69
N ARG A 136 -18.10 8.75 18.84
CA ARG A 136 -17.45 7.49 19.23
C ARG A 136 -17.48 6.49 18.08
N ARG A 137 -16.38 5.74 17.92
CA ARG A 137 -16.29 4.65 16.96
C ARG A 137 -17.13 3.47 17.47
N LYS A 138 -17.86 2.79 16.58
CA LYS A 138 -18.65 1.60 16.91
C LYS A 138 -18.04 0.38 16.21
N ARG A 139 -17.95 -0.74 16.92
CA ARG A 139 -17.56 -2.02 16.33
C ARG A 139 -18.66 -2.49 15.38
N GLN A 140 -18.30 -2.72 14.12
CA GLN A 140 -19.20 -3.22 13.08
C GLN A 140 -18.47 -4.26 12.24
N THR A 141 -19.16 -5.36 11.90
CA THR A 141 -18.73 -6.25 10.83
C THR A 141 -18.88 -5.53 9.49
N VAL A 142 -17.76 -5.27 8.82
CA VAL A 142 -17.71 -4.70 7.49
C VAL A 142 -17.53 -5.83 6.49
N HIS A 143 -18.44 -5.87 5.53
CA HIS A 143 -18.36 -6.74 4.37
C HIS A 143 -17.87 -5.90 3.21
N LEU A 144 -16.71 -6.24 2.68
CA LEU A 144 -16.19 -5.59 1.48
C LEU A 144 -16.04 -6.66 0.41
N PHE A 145 -16.73 -6.44 -0.70
CA PHE A 145 -16.65 -7.26 -1.90
C PHE A 145 -16.28 -6.33 -3.06
N GLY A 146 -15.14 -6.56 -3.70
CA GLY A 146 -14.65 -5.67 -4.74
C GLY A 146 -13.32 -6.11 -5.30
N ARG A 147 -12.49 -5.16 -5.73
CA ARG A 147 -11.10 -5.40 -6.17
C ARG A 147 -10.20 -4.32 -5.60
N PHE A 148 -8.87 -4.43 -5.76
CA PHE A 148 -8.01 -3.31 -5.38
C PHE A 148 -8.13 -2.19 -6.42
N LEU A 149 -8.03 -2.54 -7.70
CA LEU A 149 -8.29 -1.62 -8.81
C LEU A 149 -9.68 -1.88 -9.40
N THR A 150 -10.49 -0.83 -9.49
CA THR A 150 -11.78 -0.87 -10.20
C THR A 150 -11.60 -0.71 -11.70
N SER A 151 -10.54 -0.01 -12.12
CA SER A 151 -10.11 0.11 -13.51
C SER A 151 -8.59 0.06 -13.64
N TYR A 152 -8.12 -0.54 -14.74
CA TYR A 152 -6.73 -0.53 -15.16
C TYR A 152 -6.70 -0.62 -16.69
N LYS A 153 -6.09 0.36 -17.35
CA LYS A 153 -5.98 0.38 -18.82
C LYS A 153 -4.68 1.02 -19.29
N LEU A 154 -4.32 0.70 -20.53
CA LEU A 154 -3.15 1.23 -21.21
C LEU A 154 -3.48 2.57 -21.87
N ILE A 155 -2.61 3.57 -21.67
CA ILE A 155 -2.71 4.89 -22.30
C ILE A 155 -1.88 4.88 -23.57
N TYR A 156 -2.51 5.29 -24.68
CA TYR A 156 -1.86 5.45 -25.98
C TYR A 156 -1.60 6.93 -26.28
N PRO A 157 -0.63 7.23 -27.18
CA PRO A 157 -0.36 8.60 -27.61
C PRO A 157 -1.60 9.33 -28.14
N GLU A 158 -1.56 10.66 -28.11
CA GLU A 158 -2.64 11.50 -28.62
C GLU A 158 -2.96 11.19 -30.08
N GLY A 159 -4.25 11.13 -30.42
CA GLY A 159 -4.74 10.75 -31.75
C GLY A 159 -4.82 9.25 -32.02
N VAL A 160 -4.42 8.40 -31.07
CA VAL A 160 -4.54 6.94 -31.16
C VAL A 160 -5.75 6.45 -30.38
N THR A 161 -6.61 5.66 -31.02
CA THR A 161 -7.75 5.00 -30.37
C THR A 161 -7.27 4.02 -29.30
N SER A 162 -7.79 4.13 -28.08
CA SER A 162 -7.47 3.18 -27.00
C SER A 162 -7.97 1.78 -27.33
N ALA A 163 -7.24 0.76 -26.90
CA ALA A 163 -7.52 -0.64 -27.16
C ALA A 163 -8.92 -1.10 -26.70
N ASP A 164 -9.48 -0.46 -25.66
CA ASP A 164 -10.83 -0.74 -25.18
C ASP A 164 -11.92 -0.45 -26.23
N PHE A 165 -11.64 0.46 -27.18
CA PHE A 165 -12.56 0.88 -28.24
C PHE A 165 -12.25 0.28 -29.62
N LEU A 166 -11.20 -0.55 -29.72
CA LEU A 166 -10.86 -1.25 -30.96
C LEU A 166 -11.76 -2.48 -31.18
N PRO A 167 -12.00 -2.90 -32.44
CA PRO A 167 -12.60 -4.19 -32.77
C PRO A 167 -11.82 -5.37 -32.18
N ASP A 168 -12.49 -6.51 -31.97
CA ASP A 168 -11.88 -7.72 -31.38
C ASP A 168 -10.72 -8.28 -32.24
N GLU A 169 -10.78 -8.09 -33.55
CA GLU A 169 -9.71 -8.48 -34.47
C GLU A 169 -8.44 -7.66 -34.27
N GLU A 170 -8.54 -6.43 -33.77
CA GLU A 170 -7.44 -5.47 -33.62
C GLU A 170 -6.89 -5.37 -32.19
N ARG A 171 -7.52 -6.02 -31.22
CA ARG A 171 -7.07 -6.06 -29.82
C ARG A 171 -6.79 -7.47 -29.32
N GLU A 172 -5.93 -7.55 -28.32
CA GLU A 172 -5.59 -8.77 -27.61
C GLU A 172 -5.73 -8.55 -26.10
N ASP A 173 -6.15 -9.60 -25.40
CA ASP A 173 -6.21 -9.62 -23.95
C ASP A 173 -4.85 -10.03 -23.41
N ILE A 174 -4.16 -9.09 -22.78
CA ILE A 174 -2.81 -9.28 -22.22
C ILE A 174 -2.83 -9.66 -20.75
N ASN A 175 -4.02 -9.87 -20.15
CA ASN A 175 -4.09 -10.21 -18.75
C ASN A 175 -3.55 -11.62 -18.49
N ILE A 176 -2.30 -11.67 -18.03
CA ILE A 176 -1.60 -12.92 -17.67
C ILE A 176 -2.31 -13.73 -16.58
N THR A 177 -3.20 -13.11 -15.79
CA THR A 177 -3.90 -13.79 -14.70
C THR A 177 -5.10 -14.60 -15.18
N LYS A 178 -5.52 -14.46 -16.44
CA LYS A 178 -6.63 -15.23 -17.03
C LYS A 178 -6.44 -16.75 -16.98
N GLY A 179 -5.20 -17.22 -17.11
CA GLY A 179 -4.87 -18.65 -16.94
C GLY A 179 -4.87 -19.12 -15.48
N LEU A 180 -4.91 -18.18 -14.52
CA LEU A 180 -4.86 -18.42 -13.08
C LEU A 180 -6.19 -18.12 -12.38
N ILE A 181 -7.03 -17.27 -12.97
CA ILE A 181 -8.29 -16.78 -12.43
C ILE A 181 -9.34 -16.91 -13.55
N PRO A 182 -10.33 -17.83 -13.43
CA PRO A 182 -11.31 -18.12 -14.48
C PRO A 182 -12.09 -16.90 -14.98
N ASP A 183 -12.36 -15.93 -14.10
CA ASP A 183 -13.12 -14.71 -14.41
C ASP A 183 -12.23 -13.45 -14.41
N ALA A 184 -10.94 -13.59 -14.72
CA ALA A 184 -10.05 -12.44 -14.85
C ALA A 184 -10.58 -11.47 -15.92
N ARG A 185 -10.74 -10.20 -15.56
CA ARG A 185 -11.17 -9.17 -16.51
C ARG A 185 -10.09 -8.95 -17.56
N PRO A 186 -10.46 -8.78 -18.84
CA PRO A 186 -9.46 -8.55 -19.87
C PRO A 186 -8.72 -7.24 -19.65
N ILE A 187 -7.47 -7.21 -20.10
CA ILE A 187 -6.68 -5.98 -20.20
C ILE A 187 -6.34 -5.85 -21.67
N TRP A 188 -6.97 -4.90 -22.35
CA TRP A 188 -6.87 -4.80 -23.80
C TRP A 188 -5.60 -4.06 -24.22
N ARG A 189 -4.90 -4.64 -25.19
CA ARG A 189 -3.81 -4.01 -25.93
C ARG A 189 -4.10 -4.09 -27.42
N ALA A 190 -3.85 -3.01 -28.15
CA ALA A 190 -3.85 -3.02 -29.61
C ALA A 190 -2.79 -3.98 -30.14
N LYS A 191 -3.18 -4.90 -31.04
CA LYS A 191 -2.26 -5.86 -31.70
C LYS A 191 -1.27 -5.13 -32.62
N ASN A 192 -1.78 -4.12 -33.32
CA ASN A 192 -1.03 -3.29 -34.27
C ASN A 192 -1.06 -1.83 -33.83
N GLY A 193 -0.03 -1.06 -34.22
CA GLY A 193 0.04 0.36 -33.95
C GLY A 193 1.06 0.74 -32.86
N PRO A 194 1.03 2.00 -32.40
CA PRO A 194 2.01 2.51 -31.45
C PRO A 194 1.87 1.83 -30.10
N ARG A 195 3.00 1.68 -29.40
CA ARG A 195 3.02 1.11 -28.05
C ARG A 195 2.31 2.07 -27.07
N PRO A 196 1.69 1.53 -26.01
CA PRO A 196 1.24 2.35 -24.90
C PRO A 196 2.37 3.20 -24.32
N GLU A 197 2.08 4.44 -23.96
CA GLU A 197 3.01 5.36 -23.30
C GLU A 197 2.79 5.44 -21.78
N GLY A 198 1.66 4.95 -21.28
CA GLY A 198 1.34 5.02 -19.86
C GLY A 198 0.25 4.06 -19.44
N ILE A 199 -0.15 4.21 -18.18
CA ILE A 199 -1.22 3.46 -17.53
C ILE A 199 -2.18 4.42 -16.85
N GLU A 200 -3.46 4.11 -16.91
CA GLU A 200 -4.50 4.74 -16.10
C GLU A 200 -5.08 3.68 -15.16
N TYR A 201 -5.18 3.99 -13.87
CA TYR A 201 -5.80 3.11 -12.89
C TYR A 201 -6.66 3.89 -11.91
N GLN A 202 -7.60 3.20 -11.28
CA GLN A 202 -8.40 3.73 -10.19
C GLN A 202 -8.45 2.72 -9.05
N ILE A 203 -8.04 3.15 -7.85
CA ILE A 203 -8.22 2.37 -6.63
C ILE A 203 -9.70 2.36 -6.29
N ASP A 204 -10.18 1.22 -5.78
CA ASP A 204 -11.55 1.09 -5.32
C ASP A 204 -11.94 2.21 -4.34
N PRO A 205 -13.06 2.94 -4.57
CA PRO A 205 -13.51 4.01 -3.69
C PRO A 205 -13.57 3.61 -2.21
N ASP A 206 -13.91 2.36 -1.92
CA ASP A 206 -14.00 1.86 -0.54
C ASP A 206 -12.64 1.81 0.15
N LEU A 207 -11.58 1.61 -0.65
CA LEU A 207 -10.18 1.60 -0.22
C LEU A 207 -9.55 3.01 -0.21
N VAL A 208 -10.31 4.08 -0.41
CA VAL A 208 -9.82 5.46 -0.22
C VAL A 208 -10.67 6.29 0.75
N ARG A 209 -11.71 5.70 1.35
CA ARG A 209 -12.64 6.38 2.29
C ARG A 209 -11.93 7.00 3.50
N GLY A 210 -10.87 6.38 4.00
CA GLY A 210 -10.03 6.90 5.06
C GLY A 210 -9.23 8.14 4.66
N LEU A 211 -8.98 8.35 3.37
CA LEU A 211 -8.35 9.54 2.82
C LEU A 211 -9.39 10.65 2.58
N THR A 212 -10.59 10.29 2.08
CA THR A 212 -11.70 11.25 1.82
C THR A 212 -12.48 11.63 3.06
N LYS A 213 -12.30 10.91 4.17
CA LYS A 213 -13.13 10.98 5.39
C LYS A 213 -14.60 10.61 5.16
N GLU A 214 -14.90 9.91 4.07
CA GLU A 214 -16.24 9.37 3.81
C GLU A 214 -16.51 8.19 4.74
N ASP A 215 -17.69 8.16 5.36
CA ASP A 215 -18.07 7.06 6.23
C ASP A 215 -18.72 5.91 5.44
N PRO A 216 -18.60 4.65 5.89
CA PRO A 216 -17.77 4.19 7.00
C PRO A 216 -16.27 4.18 6.66
N ASN A 217 -15.44 4.67 7.59
CA ASN A 217 -13.97 4.56 7.51
C ASN A 217 -13.31 4.31 8.87
N ILE A 218 -12.04 3.90 8.83
CA ILE A 218 -11.14 3.75 9.99
C ILE A 218 -9.90 4.65 9.89
N GLY A 219 -10.02 5.75 9.13
CA GLY A 219 -8.95 6.71 8.85
C GLY A 219 -7.89 6.20 7.87
N SER A 220 -6.82 6.97 7.74
CA SER A 220 -5.64 6.65 6.94
C SER A 220 -4.37 6.70 7.79
N THR A 221 -3.27 6.14 7.28
CA THR A 221 -1.94 6.27 7.87
C THR A 221 -1.08 7.09 6.94
N LYS A 222 -0.44 8.14 7.50
CA LYS A 222 0.57 8.92 6.79
C LYS A 222 1.90 8.15 6.79
N MET A 223 2.50 7.97 5.62
CA MET A 223 3.76 7.25 5.42
C MET A 223 4.78 8.16 4.73
N PRO A 224 6.06 8.15 5.13
CA PRO A 224 7.09 8.89 4.43
C PRO A 224 7.52 8.13 3.16
N PHE A 225 7.87 8.87 2.10
CA PHE A 225 8.28 8.25 0.82
C PHE A 225 9.50 7.34 0.94
N LYS A 226 10.38 7.60 1.90
CA LYS A 226 11.53 6.75 2.20
C LYS A 226 11.16 5.31 2.61
N ILE A 227 9.88 5.00 2.87
CA ILE A 227 9.42 3.61 3.02
C ILE A 227 9.81 2.74 1.81
N PHE A 228 9.86 3.29 0.60
CA PHE A 228 10.24 2.53 -0.59
C PHE A 228 11.72 2.14 -0.63
N GLU A 229 12.59 2.87 0.08
CA GLU A 229 14.01 2.49 0.26
C GLU A 229 14.13 1.16 1.02
N LEU A 230 13.19 0.91 1.93
CA LEU A 230 13.13 -0.31 2.74
C LEU A 230 12.65 -1.54 1.96
N ARG A 231 12.15 -1.38 0.73
CA ARG A 231 11.61 -2.50 -0.08
C ARG A 231 12.64 -3.62 -0.26
N LYS A 232 13.92 -3.29 -0.47
CA LYS A 232 14.96 -4.31 -0.65
C LYS A 232 15.17 -5.15 0.61
N THR A 233 15.10 -4.53 1.78
CA THR A 233 15.28 -5.19 3.09
C THR A 233 14.02 -5.96 3.50
N PHE A 234 12.85 -5.35 3.40
CA PHE A 234 11.60 -5.89 3.94
C PHE A 234 10.77 -6.65 2.91
N GLY A 235 10.85 -6.32 1.62
CA GLY A 235 9.93 -6.81 0.59
C GLY A 235 10.02 -8.30 0.28
N ARG A 236 11.04 -9.00 0.77
CA ARG A 236 11.13 -10.47 0.73
C ARG A 236 10.73 -11.15 2.04
N ASN A 237 10.45 -10.38 3.08
CA ASN A 237 10.05 -10.86 4.40
C ASN A 237 8.64 -10.34 4.75
N PRO A 238 7.58 -11.11 4.43
CA PRO A 238 6.21 -10.71 4.71
C PRO A 238 5.95 -10.40 6.18
N THR A 239 6.54 -11.16 7.11
CA THR A 239 6.37 -10.91 8.55
C THR A 239 6.97 -9.57 8.94
N ALA A 240 8.20 -9.29 8.51
CA ALA A 240 8.84 -8.01 8.80
C ALA A 240 8.11 -6.83 8.12
N THR A 241 7.60 -7.01 6.90
CA THR A 241 6.77 -5.99 6.21
C THR A 241 5.51 -5.68 7.02
N ARG A 242 4.82 -6.71 7.54
CA ARG A 242 3.63 -6.52 8.38
C ARG A 242 3.94 -5.79 9.69
N VAL A 243 5.07 -6.12 10.34
CA VAL A 243 5.52 -5.42 11.55
C VAL A 243 5.89 -3.96 11.22
N LEU A 244 6.60 -3.71 10.11
CA LEU A 244 6.90 -2.36 9.61
C LEU A 244 5.62 -1.53 9.45
N VAL A 245 4.65 -2.05 8.68
CA VAL A 245 3.37 -1.37 8.43
C VAL A 245 2.57 -1.16 9.71
N TRP A 246 2.57 -2.14 10.62
CA TRP A 246 1.92 -2.02 11.91
C TRP A 246 2.57 -0.94 12.78
N VAL A 247 3.90 -0.88 12.85
CA VAL A 247 4.63 0.19 13.54
C VAL A 247 4.25 1.55 12.92
N MET A 248 4.27 1.67 11.59
CA MET A 248 3.93 2.91 10.89
C MET A 248 2.54 3.43 11.26
N ARG A 249 1.55 2.54 11.40
CA ARG A 249 0.18 2.89 11.73
C ARG A 249 -0.01 3.41 13.17
N GLN A 250 0.91 3.15 14.08
CA GLN A 250 0.75 3.61 15.46
C GLN A 250 0.89 5.13 15.56
N ALA A 251 -0.12 5.82 16.11
CA ALA A 251 -0.06 7.27 16.26
C ALA A 251 0.92 7.71 17.36
N ALA A 252 1.17 6.86 18.36
CA ALA A 252 2.09 7.16 19.44
C ALA A 252 3.55 6.99 19.02
N ASN A 253 4.43 7.84 19.54
CA ASN A 253 5.87 7.68 19.37
C ASN A 253 6.38 6.40 20.06
N SER A 254 5.87 6.12 21.25
CA SER A 254 6.17 4.91 22.00
C SER A 254 4.92 4.07 22.22
N MET A 255 5.05 2.76 22.08
CA MET A 255 3.97 1.81 22.31
C MET A 255 4.51 0.50 22.88
N THR A 256 3.74 -0.07 23.80
CA THR A 256 3.93 -1.42 24.36
C THR A 256 2.84 -2.35 23.85
N ARG A 257 3.20 -3.58 23.48
CA ARG A 257 2.26 -4.58 22.99
C ARG A 257 2.67 -6.00 23.39
N ASP A 258 1.71 -6.79 23.86
CA ASP A 258 1.87 -8.23 24.04
C ASP A 258 2.16 -8.92 22.69
N LEU A 259 3.19 -9.77 22.67
CA LEU A 259 3.64 -10.44 21.45
C LEU A 259 2.58 -11.43 20.91
N ASP A 260 1.83 -12.13 21.77
CA ASP A 260 0.79 -13.07 21.31
C ASP A 260 -0.38 -12.35 20.65
N SER A 261 -0.78 -11.23 21.25
CA SER A 261 -1.78 -10.32 20.69
C SER A 261 -1.32 -9.78 19.35
N LEU A 262 -0.04 -9.43 19.22
CA LEU A 262 0.53 -8.96 17.96
C LEU A 262 0.58 -10.06 16.89
N VAL A 263 0.92 -11.31 17.23
CA VAL A 263 0.86 -12.46 16.29
C VAL A 263 -0.55 -12.59 15.71
N ARG A 264 -1.59 -12.53 16.57
CA ARG A 264 -2.99 -12.62 16.13
C ARG A 264 -3.43 -11.41 15.31
N GLU A 265 -3.03 -10.22 15.72
CA GLU A 265 -3.36 -8.96 15.01
C GLU A 265 -2.75 -8.91 13.61
N LEU A 266 -1.49 -9.32 13.48
CA LEU A 266 -0.78 -9.42 12.19
C LEU A 266 -1.19 -10.64 11.37
N LYS A 267 -2.19 -11.41 11.82
CA LYS A 267 -2.68 -12.66 11.21
C LYS A 267 -1.50 -13.59 10.86
N LEU A 268 -0.55 -13.72 11.77
CA LEU A 268 0.53 -14.70 11.67
C LEU A 268 0.03 -16.07 12.14
N ASP A 269 0.82 -17.14 11.96
CA ASP A 269 0.37 -18.50 12.26
C ASP A 269 0.26 -18.74 13.79
N PRO A 270 -0.95 -18.77 14.37
CA PRO A 270 -1.11 -18.86 15.82
C PRO A 270 -0.73 -20.23 16.36
N ASP A 271 -0.75 -21.28 15.52
CA ASP A 271 -0.38 -22.64 15.92
C ASP A 271 1.13 -22.77 16.19
N HIS A 272 1.93 -21.85 15.67
CA HIS A 272 3.37 -21.79 15.84
C HIS A 272 3.79 -20.52 16.62
N MET A 273 3.07 -20.23 17.70
CA MET A 273 3.19 -18.99 18.48
C MET A 273 4.64 -18.66 18.87
N SER A 274 5.37 -19.59 19.48
CA SER A 274 6.76 -19.36 19.91
C SER A 274 7.69 -18.99 18.75
N TYR A 275 7.51 -19.62 17.59
CA TYR A 275 8.28 -19.31 16.39
C TYR A 275 7.90 -17.92 15.83
N MET A 276 6.59 -17.60 15.80
CA MET A 276 6.10 -16.29 15.35
C MET A 276 6.55 -15.14 16.25
N ARG A 277 6.59 -15.33 17.58
CA ARG A 277 7.20 -14.35 18.51
C ARG A 277 8.65 -14.05 18.10
N GLY A 278 9.44 -15.09 17.84
CA GLY A 278 10.81 -14.93 17.37
C GLY A 278 10.91 -14.20 16.03
N GLN A 279 9.97 -14.40 15.10
CA GLN A 279 9.93 -13.65 13.84
C GLN A 279 9.56 -12.18 14.04
N ILE A 280 8.67 -11.86 14.98
CA ILE A 280 8.34 -10.48 15.34
C ILE A 280 9.56 -9.79 15.95
N ILE A 281 10.26 -10.43 16.88
CA ILE A 281 11.48 -9.87 17.51
C ILE A 281 12.53 -9.57 16.43
N LYS A 282 12.80 -10.53 15.53
CA LYS A 282 13.70 -10.32 14.39
C LYS A 282 13.26 -9.17 13.48
N ALA A 283 11.95 -8.98 13.30
CA ALA A 283 11.45 -7.83 12.55
C ALA A 283 11.73 -6.51 13.27
N PHE A 284 11.62 -6.43 14.60
CA PHE A 284 12.01 -5.25 15.36
C PHE A 284 13.52 -4.99 15.30
N GLU A 285 14.36 -6.02 15.35
CA GLU A 285 15.81 -5.89 15.12
C GLU A 285 16.11 -5.28 13.73
N MET A 286 15.38 -5.72 12.69
CA MET A 286 15.48 -5.12 11.35
C MET A 286 15.04 -3.65 11.33
N LEU A 287 13.95 -3.32 12.04
CA LEU A 287 13.44 -1.95 12.12
C LEU A 287 14.42 -1.01 12.84
N GLU A 288 15.07 -1.47 13.91
CA GLU A 288 16.10 -0.72 14.62
C GLU A 288 17.33 -0.50 13.74
N LYS A 289 17.81 -1.55 13.05
CA LYS A 289 18.93 -1.47 12.11
C LYS A 289 18.68 -0.47 10.97
N GLU A 290 17.47 -0.44 10.43
CA GLU A 290 17.05 0.47 9.36
C GLU A 290 16.56 1.83 9.90
N ARG A 291 16.75 2.09 11.20
CA ARG A 291 16.38 3.33 11.90
C ARG A 291 14.93 3.73 11.71
N VAL A 292 14.03 2.77 11.56
CA VAL A 292 12.58 2.98 11.62
C VAL A 292 12.15 3.16 13.07
N VAL A 293 12.73 2.33 13.92
CA VAL A 293 12.61 2.37 15.38
C VAL A 293 13.95 2.85 15.92
N GLU A 294 13.93 3.76 16.90
CA GLU A 294 15.13 4.25 17.56
C GLU A 294 15.66 3.22 18.56
N SER A 295 14.74 2.60 19.30
CA SER A 295 15.04 1.51 20.22
C SER A 295 13.81 0.64 20.45
N PHE A 296 14.04 -0.63 20.78
CA PHE A 296 13.01 -1.52 21.31
C PHE A 296 13.54 -2.38 22.45
N SER A 297 12.63 -2.87 23.30
CA SER A 297 12.93 -3.77 24.39
C SER A 297 11.88 -4.87 24.49
N ILE A 298 12.31 -6.05 24.93
CA ILE A 298 11.43 -7.18 25.21
C ILE A 298 11.41 -7.41 26.71
N GLN A 299 10.23 -7.30 27.31
CA GLN A 299 10.02 -7.64 28.71
C GLN A 299 9.36 -9.02 28.78
N ALA A 300 10.05 -9.98 29.38
CA ALA A 300 9.47 -11.29 29.63
C ALA A 300 8.39 -11.17 30.71
N VAL A 301 7.18 -11.61 30.38
CA VAL A 301 6.05 -11.66 31.32
C VAL A 301 6.13 -12.93 32.17
N ASP A 302 6.67 -14.01 31.60
CA ASP A 302 6.89 -15.28 32.30
C ASP A 302 7.98 -16.16 31.65
N SER A 303 8.23 -17.32 32.27
CA SER A 303 9.15 -18.34 31.78
C SER A 303 8.66 -19.12 30.54
N SER A 304 7.42 -18.88 30.08
CA SER A 304 6.84 -19.51 28.87
C SER A 304 7.20 -18.77 27.58
N GLY A 305 8.01 -17.71 27.68
CA GLY A 305 8.39 -16.86 26.57
C GLY A 305 7.26 -15.94 26.10
N ARG A 306 6.22 -15.72 26.94
CA ARG A 306 5.30 -14.59 26.75
C ARG A 306 6.06 -13.32 27.10
N GLY A 307 5.87 -12.30 26.30
CA GLY A 307 6.59 -11.05 26.46
C GLY A 307 5.87 -9.90 25.81
N GLU A 308 6.19 -8.71 26.28
CA GLU A 308 5.74 -7.47 25.69
C GLU A 308 6.91 -6.83 24.93
N VAL A 309 6.62 -6.33 23.74
CA VAL A 309 7.54 -5.47 23.01
C VAL A 309 7.18 -4.02 23.28
N THR A 310 8.15 -3.24 23.72
CA THR A 310 8.05 -1.78 23.80
C THR A 310 9.03 -1.18 22.80
N PHE A 311 8.57 -0.24 21.97
CA PHE A 311 9.43 0.43 20.99
C PHE A 311 9.23 1.94 21.01
N ILE A 312 10.20 2.67 20.46
CA ILE A 312 10.16 4.11 20.21
C ILE A 312 10.45 4.36 18.73
N LYS A 313 9.60 5.11 18.04
CA LYS A 313 9.83 5.44 16.63
C LYS A 313 10.98 6.43 16.49
N SER A 314 11.78 6.25 15.44
CA SER A 314 12.75 7.27 15.06
C SER A 314 12.05 8.55 14.60
N LYS A 315 12.69 9.70 14.83
CA LYS A 315 12.16 11.05 14.52
C LYS A 315 11.56 11.17 13.11
N ASP A 316 12.24 10.65 12.10
CA ASP A 316 11.81 10.74 10.70
C ASP A 316 10.61 9.85 10.33
N TRP A 317 10.19 8.98 11.26
CA TRP A 317 9.08 8.02 11.10
C TRP A 317 7.93 8.31 12.07
N TYR A 318 8.17 9.17 13.07
CA TYR A 318 7.13 9.73 13.92
C TYR A 318 6.53 10.97 13.27
N LEU A 319 5.49 10.76 12.46
CA LEU A 319 4.77 11.83 11.78
C LEU A 319 3.62 12.28 12.69
N THR A 320 3.82 13.36 13.44
CA THR A 320 2.72 13.99 14.18
C THR A 320 1.67 14.48 13.20
N GLU A 321 0.40 14.14 13.44
CA GLU A 321 -0.68 14.91 12.84
C GLU A 321 -0.57 16.34 13.41
N PRO A 322 -0.73 17.41 12.60
CA PRO A 322 -1.04 18.70 13.20
C PRO A 322 -2.27 18.46 14.08
N LYS A 323 -2.14 18.78 15.38
CA LYS A 323 -3.26 18.73 16.32
C LYS A 323 -4.45 19.40 15.63
N ASP A 324 -5.57 18.70 15.54
CA ASP A 324 -6.83 19.24 15.03
C ASP A 324 -7.04 20.66 15.60
N GLY A 325 -6.88 21.67 14.75
CA GLY A 325 -7.40 23.04 14.94
C GLY A 325 -7.12 23.75 16.27
N ILE A 326 -5.86 23.95 16.64
CA ILE A 326 -5.50 25.19 17.34
C ILE A 326 -4.60 25.98 16.39
N LEU A 327 -5.24 26.84 15.60
CA LEU A 327 -4.57 28.07 15.18
C LEU A 327 -4.28 28.79 16.49
N GLU A 328 -3.02 28.79 16.93
CA GLU A 328 -2.56 29.87 17.80
C GLU A 328 -2.75 31.13 16.96
N GLU A 329 -3.80 31.89 17.27
CA GLU A 329 -3.92 33.24 16.75
C GLU A 329 -2.62 33.97 17.11
N PRO A 330 -2.02 34.71 16.17
CA PRO A 330 -0.85 35.52 16.50
C PRO A 330 -1.26 36.44 17.64
N GLU A 331 -0.48 36.45 18.72
CA GLU A 331 -0.64 37.39 19.83
C GLU A 331 -0.86 38.78 19.25
N GLY A 332 -2.10 39.25 19.36
CA GLY A 332 -2.45 40.63 19.03
C GLY A 332 -1.65 41.50 19.97
N THR A 333 -0.77 42.31 19.39
CA THR A 333 -0.17 43.46 20.05
C THR A 333 -1.30 44.28 20.67
N GLU A 334 -1.30 44.38 22.00
CA GLU A 334 -2.05 45.40 22.73
C GLU A 334 -1.61 46.76 22.20
N ASP A 335 -2.45 47.37 21.37
CA ASP A 335 -2.43 48.81 21.16
C ASP A 335 -2.98 49.44 22.44
N ASP A 336 -2.08 49.87 23.30
CA ASP A 336 -2.34 50.80 24.39
C ASP A 336 -2.80 52.15 23.80
N GLU A 337 -4.12 52.40 23.80
CA GLU A 337 -4.66 53.76 23.80
C GLU A 337 -5.15 54.12 25.21
N SER A 338 -4.36 54.96 25.88
CA SER A 338 -4.82 55.91 26.88
C SER A 338 -4.05 57.21 26.78
#